data_AF-A0AB35WTY7-F1
#
_entry.id   AF-A0AB35WTY7-F1
#
_cell.length_a   1.000
_cell.length_b   1.000
_cell.length_c   1.000
_cell.angle_alpha   90.00
_cell.angle_beta   90.00
_cell.angle_gamma   90.00
#
_symmetry.space_group_name_H-M   'P 1'
#
loop_
_entity.id
_entity.type
_entity.pdbx_description
1 polymer ?
#
loop_
_entity_poly.entity_id
_entity_poly.type
_entity_poly.pdbx_seq_one_letter_code
_entity_poly.pdbx_strand_id
1 'polypeptide(L)'
;MVTIPTDSLPKCLAILGLVMIFGSYYYWWPLKVEADTDYVEMRYQTDKYRESYREMAESTNKAIKLINSVGGDRSKLDDVQMDFIKKQLDIATPASKKTEQTMKEMEKPLKLAAARYERFVLASWVFGAVFVLGLLCSCGGFYMWGKSAFTKP
;
A
#
# COMPACT_ATOMS: atom_id res chain seq x y z
N MET A 1 19.09 -15.70 -49.57
CA MET A 1 18.80 -15.86 -48.13
C MET A 1 19.94 -15.22 -47.36
N VAL A 2 19.70 -14.10 -46.68
CA VAL A 2 20.69 -13.52 -45.76
C VAL A 2 20.65 -14.36 -44.50
N THR A 3 21.56 -15.32 -44.39
CA THR A 3 21.77 -16.08 -43.16
C THR A 3 22.29 -15.11 -42.10
N ILE A 4 21.46 -14.85 -41.08
CA ILE A 4 21.91 -14.12 -39.90
C ILE A 4 23.09 -14.92 -39.32
N PRO A 5 24.28 -14.32 -39.18
CA PRO A 5 25.44 -15.06 -38.69
C PRO A 5 25.10 -15.60 -37.30
N THR A 6 25.16 -16.91 -37.12
CA THR A 6 24.82 -17.63 -35.89
C THR A 6 25.62 -17.16 -34.66
N ASP A 7 26.72 -16.43 -34.87
CA ASP A 7 27.53 -15.77 -33.83
C ASP A 7 26.88 -14.51 -33.22
N SER A 8 25.94 -13.85 -33.90
CA SER A 8 25.28 -12.62 -33.40
C SER A 8 24.04 -12.91 -32.56
N LEU A 9 23.41 -14.07 -32.74
CA LEU A 9 22.16 -14.44 -32.09
C LEU A 9 22.29 -14.56 -30.55
N PRO A 10 23.34 -15.20 -30.00
CA PRO A 10 23.56 -15.26 -28.55
C PRO A 10 23.82 -13.88 -27.92
N LYS A 11 24.55 -13.02 -28.62
CA LYS A 11 24.83 -11.63 -28.19
C LYS A 11 23.55 -10.80 -28.18
N CYS A 12 22.73 -10.91 -29.23
CA CYS A 12 21.44 -10.24 -29.30
C CYS A 12 20.50 -10.71 -28.18
N LEU A 13 20.47 -12.02 -27.88
CA LEU A 13 19.67 -12.57 -26.79
C LEU A 13 20.11 -12.03 -25.41
N ALA A 14 21.43 -11.93 -25.20
CA ALA A 14 21.99 -11.38 -23.98
C ALA A 14 21.61 -9.90 -23.77
N ILE A 15 21.78 -9.09 -24.81
CA ILE A 15 21.45 -7.66 -24.79
C ILE A 15 19.93 -7.47 -24.65
N LEU A 16 19.11 -8.26 -25.35
CA LEU A 16 17.65 -8.21 -25.25
C LEU A 16 17.17 -8.50 -23.82
N GLY A 17 17.74 -9.51 -23.16
CA GLY A 17 17.42 -9.80 -21.77
C GLY A 17 17.74 -8.64 -20.82
N LEU A 18 18.88 -7.97 -21.00
CA LEU A 18 19.24 -6.77 -20.25
C LEU A 18 18.28 -5.60 -20.54
N VAL A 19 17.95 -5.36 -21.80
CA VAL A 19 17.00 -4.30 -22.20
C VAL A 19 15.62 -4.54 -21.59
N MET A 20 15.15 -5.79 -21.52
CA MET A 20 13.90 -6.13 -20.84
C MET A 20 13.95 -5.79 -19.33
N ILE A 21 15.06 -6.11 -18.66
CA ILE A 21 15.25 -5.79 -17.23
C ILE A 21 15.25 -4.27 -17.02
N PHE A 22 16.08 -3.52 -17.74
CA PHE A 22 16.18 -2.07 -17.56
C PHE A 22 14.91 -1.35 -18.01
N GLY A 23 14.30 -1.77 -19.12
CA GLY A 23 13.04 -1.21 -19.61
C GLY A 23 11.90 -1.44 -18.63
N SER A 24 11.76 -2.65 -18.10
CA SER A 24 10.72 -2.94 -17.11
C SER A 24 10.92 -2.13 -15.81
N TYR A 25 12.16 -1.93 -15.37
CA TYR A 25 12.47 -1.09 -14.22
C TYR A 25 12.09 0.37 -14.45
N TYR A 26 12.40 0.91 -15.64
CA TYR A 26 12.07 2.28 -16.01
C TYR A 26 10.56 2.58 -15.94
N TYR A 27 9.71 1.64 -16.34
CA TYR A 27 8.25 1.79 -16.25
C TYR A 27 7.69 1.53 -14.85
N TRP A 28 8.27 0.59 -14.10
CA TRP A 28 7.79 0.24 -12.76
C TRP A 28 8.15 1.30 -11.70
N TRP A 29 9.34 1.89 -11.79
CA TRP A 29 9.84 2.85 -10.82
C TRP A 29 8.92 4.05 -10.53
N PRO A 30 8.41 4.80 -11.53
CA PRO A 30 7.51 5.92 -11.27
C PRO A 30 6.21 5.49 -10.58
N LEU A 31 5.67 4.32 -10.92
CA LEU A 31 4.47 3.76 -10.28
C LEU A 31 4.72 3.43 -8.80
N LYS A 32 5.93 2.94 -8.48
CA LYS A 32 6.35 2.72 -7.09
C LYS A 32 6.39 4.03 -6.31
N VAL A 33 6.99 5.07 -6.88
CA VAL A 33 7.11 6.39 -6.24
C VAL A 33 5.73 7.00 -5.97
N GLU A 34 4.81 6.90 -6.93
CA GLU A 34 3.43 7.39 -6.75
C GLU A 34 2.70 6.63 -5.64
N ALA A 35 2.81 5.30 -5.61
CA ALA A 35 2.22 4.47 -4.56
C ALA A 35 2.82 4.73 -3.17
N ASP A 36 4.15 4.91 -3.06
CA ASP A 36 4.83 5.24 -1.80
C ASP A 36 4.38 6.63 -1.28
N THR A 37 4.21 7.60 -2.19
CA THR A 37 3.74 8.95 -1.83
C THR A 37 2.30 8.91 -1.31
N ASP A 38 1.40 8.22 -2.03
CA ASP A 38 0.01 8.03 -1.60
C ASP A 38 -0.06 7.32 -0.24
N TYR A 39 0.82 6.34 0.02
CA TYR A 39 0.90 5.67 1.32
C TYR A 39 1.32 6.61 2.45
N VAL A 40 2.34 7.45 2.23
CA VAL A 40 2.79 8.43 3.23
C VAL A 40 1.70 9.46 3.53
N GLU A 41 1.02 9.96 2.50
CA GLU A 41 -0.08 10.91 2.67
C GLU A 41 -1.25 10.28 3.44
N MET A 42 -1.63 9.04 3.09
CA MET A 42 -2.66 8.28 3.80
C MET A 42 -2.30 8.02 5.25
N ARG A 43 -1.04 7.71 5.55
CA ARG A 43 -0.57 7.48 6.92
C ARG A 43 -0.61 8.74 7.75
N TYR A 44 -0.12 9.85 7.22
CA TYR A 44 -0.16 11.15 7.88
C TYR A 44 -1.59 11.58 8.18
N GLN A 45 -2.47 11.39 7.18
CA GLN A 45 -3.89 11.63 7.35
C GLN A 45 -4.43 10.72 8.46
N THR A 46 -4.22 9.39 8.39
CA THR A 46 -4.66 8.38 9.39
C THR A 46 -4.29 8.76 10.83
N ASP A 47 -3.06 9.22 11.07
CA ASP A 47 -2.61 9.62 12.41
C ASP A 47 -3.40 10.80 12.97
N LYS A 48 -3.82 11.76 12.12
CA LYS A 48 -4.70 12.87 12.51
C LYS A 48 -6.11 12.40 12.90
N TYR A 49 -6.64 11.34 12.27
CA TYR A 49 -7.94 10.74 12.66
C TYR A 49 -7.83 10.01 13.98
N ARG A 50 -6.70 9.33 14.19
CA ARG A 50 -6.47 8.44 15.33
C ARG A 50 -6.69 9.16 16.65
N GLU A 51 -6.32 10.43 16.75
CA GLU A 51 -6.54 11.23 17.96
C GLU A 51 -8.02 11.47 18.24
N SER A 52 -8.78 12.00 17.27
CA SER A 52 -10.21 12.29 17.44
C SER A 52 -11.04 11.02 17.70
N TYR A 53 -10.73 9.94 16.99
CA TYR A 53 -11.37 8.65 17.21
C TYR A 53 -11.01 8.08 18.58
N ARG A 54 -9.75 8.20 19.00
CA ARG A 54 -9.30 7.73 20.32
C ARG A 54 -9.98 8.49 21.44
N GLU A 55 -10.10 9.82 21.33
CA GLU A 55 -10.79 10.65 22.32
C GLU A 55 -12.28 10.27 22.44
N MET A 56 -12.96 10.06 21.31
CA MET A 56 -14.33 9.53 21.28
C MET A 56 -14.41 8.13 21.91
N ALA A 57 -13.52 7.22 21.53
CA ALA A 57 -13.53 5.83 22.01
C ALA A 57 -13.22 5.74 23.51
N GLU A 58 -12.25 6.49 24.01
CA GLU A 58 -11.88 6.52 25.43
C GLU A 58 -13.01 7.09 26.29
N SER A 59 -13.61 8.22 25.90
CA SER A 59 -14.73 8.84 26.62
C SER A 59 -15.97 7.95 26.63
N THR A 60 -16.30 7.37 25.47
CA THR A 60 -17.42 6.42 25.34
C THR A 60 -17.19 5.15 26.16
N ASN A 61 -15.98 4.58 26.15
CA ASN A 61 -15.65 3.40 26.96
C ASN A 61 -15.71 3.68 28.46
N LYS A 62 -15.29 4.87 28.91
CA LYS A 62 -15.42 5.29 30.32
C LYS A 62 -16.89 5.37 30.73
N ALA A 63 -17.75 5.94 29.89
CA ALA A 63 -19.19 5.99 30.13
C ALA A 63 -19.83 4.58 30.15
N ILE A 64 -19.50 3.73 29.17
CA ILE A 64 -20.00 2.34 29.09
C ILE A 64 -19.56 1.54 30.32
N LYS A 65 -18.30 1.67 30.75
CA LYS A 65 -17.79 0.95 31.93
C LYS A 65 -18.58 1.30 33.19
N LEU A 66 -18.95 2.57 33.36
CA LEU A 66 -19.77 3.01 34.50
C LEU A 66 -21.19 2.45 34.42
N ILE A 67 -21.83 2.53 33.24
CA ILE A 67 -23.16 1.95 33.01
C ILE A 67 -23.17 0.43 33.24
N ASN A 68 -22.12 -0.27 32.81
CA ASN A 68 -22.00 -1.71 32.99
C ASN A 68 -21.72 -2.11 34.45
N SER A 69 -21.11 -1.23 35.26
CA SER A 69 -20.91 -1.50 36.69
C SER A 69 -22.22 -1.65 37.48
N VAL A 70 -23.32 -1.09 36.98
CA VAL A 70 -24.67 -1.25 37.55
C VAL A 70 -25.54 -2.25 36.78
N GLY A 71 -24.92 -3.08 35.92
CA GLY A 71 -25.63 -4.06 35.08
C GLY A 71 -26.48 -3.43 33.97
N GLY A 72 -26.18 -2.19 33.58
CA GLY A 72 -26.95 -1.44 32.57
C GLY A 72 -28.19 -0.71 33.11
N ASP A 73 -28.49 -0.85 34.39
CA ASP A 73 -29.65 -0.22 35.02
C ASP A 73 -29.33 1.21 35.47
N ARG A 74 -29.70 2.18 34.62
CA ARG A 74 -29.45 3.61 34.86
C ARG A 74 -30.11 4.16 36.11
N SER A 75 -31.16 3.51 36.62
CA SER A 75 -31.86 3.95 37.84
C SER A 75 -31.01 3.77 39.11
N LYS A 76 -29.95 2.96 39.04
CA LYS A 76 -29.03 2.66 40.14
C LYS A 76 -27.80 3.57 40.17
N LEU A 77 -27.73 4.55 39.29
CA LEU A 77 -26.63 5.51 39.23
C LEU A 77 -26.97 6.74 40.08
N ASP A 78 -26.02 7.15 40.91
CA ASP A 78 -26.13 8.40 41.67
C ASP A 78 -26.04 9.63 40.73
N ASP A 79 -26.53 10.78 41.20
CA ASP A 79 -26.49 12.04 40.45
C ASP A 79 -25.07 12.42 39.99
N VAL A 80 -24.06 12.11 40.80
CA VAL A 80 -22.64 12.35 40.48
C VAL A 80 -22.16 11.44 39.34
N GLN A 81 -22.63 10.19 39.30
CA GLN A 81 -22.29 9.23 38.25
C GLN A 81 -23.01 9.57 36.94
N MET A 82 -24.26 10.04 37.04
CA MET A 82 -25.02 10.55 35.89
C MET A 82 -24.41 11.83 35.30
N ASP A 83 -23.92 12.75 36.14
CA ASP A 83 -23.21 13.95 35.69
C ASP A 83 -21.87 13.60 35.02
N PHE A 84 -21.16 12.60 35.54
CA PHE A 84 -19.94 12.08 34.90
C PHE A 84 -20.24 11.50 33.51
N ILE A 85 -21.30 10.71 33.35
CA ILE A 85 -21.71 10.16 32.05
C ILE A 85 -22.05 11.29 31.08
N LYS A 86 -22.80 12.31 31.51
CA LYS A 86 -23.10 13.49 30.68
C LYS A 86 -21.84 14.20 30.22
N LYS A 87 -20.89 14.46 31.11
CA LYS A 87 -19.60 15.06 30.77
C LYS A 87 -18.81 14.25 29.75
N GLN A 88 -18.80 12.92 29.86
CA GLN A 88 -18.15 12.06 28.85
C GLN A 88 -18.90 12.11 27.51
N LEU A 89 -20.23 12.19 27.53
CA LEU A 89 -21.05 12.32 26.32
C LEU A 89 -20.81 13.67 25.60
N ASP A 90 -20.66 14.75 26.36
CA ASP A 90 -20.40 16.09 25.85
C ASP A 90 -19.01 16.19 25.18
N ILE A 91 -18.05 15.36 25.60
CA ILE A 91 -16.74 15.21 24.96
C ILE A 91 -16.83 14.29 23.72
N ALA A 92 -17.55 13.17 23.84
CA ALA A 92 -17.66 12.17 22.78
C ALA A 92 -18.45 12.66 21.55
N THR A 93 -19.51 13.46 21.76
CA THR A 93 -20.40 13.92 20.68
C THR A 93 -19.69 14.81 19.64
N PRO A 94 -18.95 15.86 20.01
CA PRO A 94 -18.21 16.66 19.04
C PRO A 94 -17.06 15.87 18.40
N ALA A 95 -16.38 14.99 19.15
CA ALA A 95 -15.34 14.12 18.61
C ALA A 95 -15.90 13.16 17.55
N SER A 96 -17.07 12.57 17.79
CA SER A 96 -17.78 11.70 16.85
C SER A 96 -18.17 12.44 15.57
N LYS A 97 -18.76 13.64 15.66
CA LYS A 97 -19.09 14.46 14.49
C LYS A 97 -17.85 14.82 13.67
N LYS A 98 -16.75 15.17 14.36
CA LYS A 98 -15.48 15.46 13.71
C LYS A 98 -14.98 14.22 12.97
N THR A 99 -14.96 13.06 13.61
CA THR A 99 -14.57 11.79 12.96
C THR A 99 -15.46 11.45 11.77
N GLU A 100 -16.78 11.62 11.85
CA GLU A 100 -17.71 11.35 10.73
C GLU A 100 -17.45 12.28 9.54
N GLN A 101 -17.31 13.58 9.80
CA GLN A 101 -17.02 14.56 8.75
C GLN A 101 -15.71 14.23 8.06
N THR A 102 -14.66 13.96 8.84
CA THR A 102 -13.35 13.71 8.26
C THR A 102 -13.31 12.34 7.55
N MET A 103 -14.08 11.32 7.97
CA MET A 103 -14.24 10.06 7.21
C MET A 103 -14.87 10.29 5.83
N LYS A 104 -15.86 11.17 5.72
CA LYS A 104 -16.47 11.53 4.42
C LYS A 104 -15.48 12.25 3.51
N GLU A 105 -14.68 13.14 4.08
CA GLU A 105 -13.62 13.84 3.33
C GLU A 105 -12.54 12.88 2.83
N MET A 106 -12.25 11.81 3.58
CA MET A 106 -11.26 10.79 3.24
C MET A 106 -11.71 9.71 2.28
N GLU A 107 -13.02 9.48 2.16
CA GLU A 107 -13.52 8.35 1.37
C GLU A 107 -13.05 8.44 -0.09
N LYS A 108 -13.06 9.64 -0.66
CA LYS A 108 -12.64 9.90 -2.03
C LYS A 108 -11.13 9.69 -2.25
N PRO A 109 -10.22 10.32 -1.47
CA PRO A 109 -8.79 10.07 -1.62
C PRO A 109 -8.43 8.60 -1.32
N LEU A 110 -9.10 7.93 -0.36
CA LEU A 110 -8.83 6.51 -0.07
C LEU A 110 -9.13 5.61 -1.27
N LYS A 111 -10.27 5.82 -1.91
CA LYS A 111 -10.66 5.07 -3.12
C LYS A 111 -9.66 5.31 -4.26
N LEU A 112 -9.16 6.53 -4.39
CA LEU A 112 -8.22 6.90 -5.45
C LEU A 112 -6.83 6.27 -5.20
N ALA A 113 -6.32 6.34 -3.97
CA ALA A 113 -5.08 5.68 -3.57
C ALA A 113 -5.17 4.15 -3.70
N ALA A 114 -6.30 3.55 -3.30
CA ALA A 114 -6.53 2.11 -3.46
C ALA A 114 -6.48 1.68 -4.93
N ALA A 115 -7.14 2.43 -5.83
CA ALA A 115 -7.11 2.13 -7.26
C ALA A 115 -5.69 2.27 -7.86
N ARG A 116 -4.91 3.27 -7.42
CA ARG A 116 -3.50 3.41 -7.82
C ARG A 116 -2.62 2.29 -7.27
N TYR A 117 -2.84 1.88 -6.03
CA TYR A 117 -2.13 0.76 -5.42
C TYR A 117 -2.41 -0.56 -6.16
N GLU A 118 -3.66 -0.83 -6.55
CA GLU A 118 -3.99 -2.00 -7.37
C GLU A 118 -3.23 -2.00 -8.71
N ARG A 119 -3.14 -0.85 -9.38
CA ARG A 119 -2.34 -0.70 -10.60
C ARG A 119 -0.86 -0.97 -10.34
N PHE A 120 -0.33 -0.47 -9.24
CA PHE A 120 1.05 -0.72 -8.83
C PHE A 120 1.32 -2.20 -8.56
N VAL A 121 0.40 -2.90 -7.87
CA VAL A 121 0.52 -4.35 -7.62
C VAL A 121 0.56 -5.11 -8.94
N LEU A 122 -0.37 -4.83 -9.85
CA LEU A 122 -0.41 -5.48 -11.16
C LEU A 122 0.86 -5.19 -11.98
N ALA A 123 1.31 -3.94 -11.98
CA ALA A 123 2.57 -3.55 -12.62
C ALA A 123 3.79 -4.25 -11.99
N SER A 124 3.79 -4.48 -10.67
CA SER A 124 4.85 -5.20 -9.96
C SER A 124 4.91 -6.68 -10.34
N TRP A 125 3.76 -7.33 -10.53
CA TRP A 125 3.69 -8.70 -11.04
C TRP A 125 4.22 -8.81 -12.47
N VAL A 126 3.81 -7.89 -13.34
CA VAL A 126 4.30 -7.83 -14.74
C VAL A 126 5.80 -7.55 -14.76
N PHE A 127 6.29 -6.61 -13.95
CA PHE A 127 7.71 -6.33 -13.78
C PHE A 127 8.47 -7.59 -13.34
N GLY A 128 8.00 -8.28 -12.30
CA GLY A 128 8.62 -9.52 -11.82
C GLY A 128 8.70 -10.60 -12.90
N ALA A 129 7.63 -10.79 -13.67
CA ALA A 129 7.62 -11.75 -14.79
C ALA A 129 8.62 -11.38 -15.89
N VAL A 130 8.63 -10.11 -16.31
CA VAL A 130 9.55 -9.60 -17.35
C VAL A 130 11.00 -9.64 -16.87
N PHE A 131 11.25 -9.35 -15.59
CA PHE A 131 12.58 -9.41 -14.97
C PHE A 131 13.13 -10.83 -14.98
N VAL A 132 12.32 -11.83 -14.58
CA VAL A 132 12.71 -13.24 -14.61
C VAL A 132 12.98 -13.72 -16.04
N LEU A 133 12.09 -13.39 -16.98
CA LEU A 133 12.29 -13.73 -18.40
C LEU A 133 13.55 -13.07 -18.96
N GLY A 134 13.77 -11.79 -18.66
CA GLY A 134 14.97 -11.05 -19.07
C GLY A 134 16.25 -11.66 -18.50
N LEU A 135 16.24 -12.11 -17.25
CA LEU A 135 17.33 -12.85 -16.63
C LEU A 135 17.62 -14.16 -17.35
N LEU A 136 16.58 -14.96 -17.64
CA LEU A 136 16.74 -16.23 -18.36
C LEU A 136 17.30 -16.02 -19.77
N CYS A 137 16.80 -15.04 -20.51
CA CYS A 137 17.31 -14.67 -21.83
C CYS A 137 18.76 -14.16 -21.76
N SER A 138 19.07 -13.34 -20.75
CA SER A 138 20.41 -12.79 -20.55
C SER A 138 21.42 -13.89 -20.21
N CYS A 139 21.14 -14.70 -19.19
CA CYS A 139 21.98 -15.81 -18.78
C CYS A 139 22.14 -16.86 -19.89
N GLY A 140 21.06 -17.21 -20.60
CA GLY A 140 21.11 -18.12 -21.74
C GLY A 140 21.94 -17.55 -22.89
N GLY A 141 21.80 -16.25 -23.19
CA GLY A 141 22.56 -15.55 -24.21
C GLY A 141 24.05 -15.52 -23.89
N PHE A 142 24.42 -15.14 -22.66
CA PHE A 142 25.81 -15.15 -22.19
C PHE A 142 26.39 -16.55 -22.15
N TYR A 143 25.63 -17.57 -21.74
CA TYR A 143 26.09 -18.95 -21.73
C TYR A 143 26.40 -19.48 -23.13
N MET A 144 25.49 -19.26 -24.08
CA MET A 144 25.70 -19.66 -25.48
C MET A 144 26.81 -18.87 -26.15
N TRP A 145 26.94 -17.57 -25.84
CA TRP A 145 28.05 -16.75 -26.33
C TRP A 145 29.39 -17.21 -25.76
N GLY A 146 29.47 -17.54 -24.47
CA GLY A 146 30.66 -18.10 -23.86
C GLY A 146 31.09 -19.40 -24.55
N LYS A 147 30.14 -20.32 -24.79
CA LYS A 147 30.42 -21.57 -25.51
C LYS A 147 30.85 -21.38 -26.97
N SER A 148 30.24 -20.45 -27.71
CA SER A 148 30.63 -20.21 -29.11
C SER A 148 32.03 -19.61 -29.26
N ALA A 149 32.51 -18.90 -28.24
CA ALA A 149 33.87 -18.35 -28.21
C ALA A 149 34.95 -19.44 -28.00
N PHE A 150 34.65 -20.54 -27.31
CA PHE A 150 35.59 -21.65 -27.09
C PHE A 150 35.63 -22.68 -28.23
N THR A 151 34.68 -22.63 -29.16
CA THR A 151 34.61 -23.56 -30.31
C THR A 151 35.24 -23.02 -31.59
N LYS A 152 35.83 -21.82 -31.60
CA LYS A 152 36.65 -21.36 -32.73
C LYS A 152 38.07 -21.93 -32.60
N PRO A 153 38.53 -22.81 -33.51
CA PRO A 153 39.93 -23.19 -33.60
C PRO A 153 40.82 -22.02 -34.03
#